data_AF-A0A9X2LLK6-F1
#
_entry.id   AF-A0A9X2LLK6-F1
#
_cell.length_a   1.000
_cell.length_b   1.000
_cell.length_c   1.000
_cell.angle_alpha   90.00
_cell.angle_beta   90.00
_cell.angle_gamma   90.00
#
_symmetry.space_group_name_H-M   'P 1'
#
loop_
_entity.id
_entity.type
_entity.pdbx_description
1 polymer ?
#
loop_
_entity_poly.entity_id
_entity_poly.type
_entity_poly.pdbx_seq_one_letter_code
_entity_poly.pdbx_strand_id
1 'polypeptide(L)'
;MGAGAEQAPWSQPVRAQACSLREQAARLRSSAEEVASLGAEGAALHKRMTAHADRAETAARSLERAADALARHEAVLAALDRRLEEGDSGPLRPRWR
;
A
#
# COMPACT_ATOMS: atom_id res chain seq x y z
N MET A 1 3.92 30.16 15.85
CA MET A 1 4.00 28.75 16.25
C MET A 1 2.83 28.03 15.58
N GLY A 2 3.04 27.54 14.37
CA GLY A 2 2.00 26.77 13.67
C GLY A 2 1.95 25.40 14.31
N ALA A 3 0.81 25.04 14.91
CA ALA A 3 0.51 23.66 15.26
C ALA A 3 0.73 22.84 13.98
N GLY A 4 1.74 21.96 14.03
CA GLY A 4 2.10 21.13 12.90
C GLY A 4 0.84 20.41 12.43
N ALA A 5 0.56 20.48 11.13
CA ALA A 5 -0.36 19.52 10.54
C ALA A 5 0.13 18.14 11.00
N GLU A 6 -0.66 17.45 11.83
CA GLU A 6 -0.39 16.08 12.22
C GLU A 6 -0.16 15.32 10.91
N GLN A 7 1.11 15.00 10.63
CA GLN A 7 1.45 14.31 9.40
C GLN A 7 0.73 12.97 9.48
N ALA A 8 -0.15 12.74 8.51
CA ALA A 8 -0.83 11.46 8.36
C ALA A 8 0.18 10.31 8.47
N PRO A 9 -0.17 9.18 9.11
CA PRO A 9 0.73 8.04 9.23
C PRO A 9 1.30 7.67 7.86
N TRP A 10 2.61 7.42 7.77
CA TRP A 10 3.29 7.06 6.51
C TRP A 10 2.70 5.82 5.84
N SER A 11 2.10 4.91 6.62
CA SER A 11 1.38 3.74 6.14
C SER A 11 0.14 4.09 5.30
N GLN A 12 -0.49 5.24 5.56
CA GLN A 12 -1.72 5.67 4.88
C GLN A 12 -1.53 5.94 3.39
N PRO A 13 -0.61 6.81 2.92
CA PRO A 13 -0.39 7.03 1.49
C PRO A 13 0.06 5.77 0.76
N VAL A 14 0.83 4.88 1.42
CA VAL A 14 1.23 3.59 0.84
C VAL A 14 0.02 2.67 0.62
N ARG A 15 -0.90 2.61 1.59
CA ARG A 15 -2.16 1.86 1.45
C ARG A 15 -3.05 2.45 0.37
N ALA A 16 -3.14 3.79 0.28
CA ALA A 16 -3.90 4.46 -0.77
C ALA A 16 -3.35 4.13 -2.18
N GLN A 17 -2.02 4.09 -2.34
CA GLN A 17 -1.39 3.70 -3.60
C GLN A 17 -1.69 2.24 -3.97
N ALA A 18 -1.71 1.33 -2.98
CA ALA A 18 -2.12 -0.05 -3.21
C ALA A 18 -3.57 -0.17 -3.70
N CYS A 19 -4.50 0.58 -3.08
CA CYS A 19 -5.89 0.64 -3.53
C CYS A 19 -6.00 1.16 -4.96
N SER A 20 -5.29 2.25 -5.29
CA SER A 20 -5.29 2.81 -6.65
C SER A 20 -4.79 1.80 -7.69
N LEU A 21 -3.74 1.02 -7.38
CA LEU A 21 -3.24 -0.02 -8.28
C LEU A 21 -4.26 -1.15 -8.49
N ARG A 22 -5.02 -1.54 -7.47
CA ARG A 22 -6.11 -2.52 -7.61
C ARG A 22 -7.22 -2.00 -8.52
N GLU A 23 -7.61 -0.74 -8.34
CA GLU A 23 -8.60 -0.09 -9.21
C GLU A 23 -8.12 -0.04 -10.66
N GLN A 24 -6.86 0.31 -10.88
CA GLN A 24 -6.25 0.30 -12.22
C GLN A 24 -6.20 -1.11 -12.82
N ALA A 25 -5.87 -2.13 -12.02
CA ALA A 25 -5.89 -3.52 -12.45
C ALA A 25 -7.31 -3.97 -12.85
N ALA A 26 -8.32 -3.59 -12.09
CA ALA A 26 -9.72 -3.89 -12.39
C ALA A 26 -10.16 -3.21 -13.70
N ARG A 27 -9.83 -1.93 -13.89
CA ARG A 27 -10.12 -1.20 -15.15
C ARG A 27 -9.43 -1.86 -16.34
N LEU A 28 -8.16 -2.24 -16.20
CA LEU A 28 -7.42 -2.94 -17.26
C LEU A 28 -8.07 -4.27 -17.63
N ARG A 29 -8.59 -5.03 -16.67
CA ARG A 29 -9.31 -6.30 -16.93
C ARG A 29 -10.63 -6.05 -17.65
N SER A 30 -11.43 -5.10 -17.17
CA SER A 30 -12.68 -4.70 -17.82
C SER A 30 -12.45 -4.28 -19.27
N SER A 31 -11.48 -3.40 -19.53
CA SER A 31 -11.17 -2.95 -20.89
C SER A 31 -10.51 -4.05 -21.74
N ALA A 32 -9.84 -5.04 -21.12
CA ALA A 32 -9.30 -6.17 -21.86
C ALA A 32 -10.43 -7.02 -22.47
N GLU A 33 -11.49 -7.27 -21.69
CA GLU A 33 -12.67 -8.02 -22.15
C GLU A 33 -13.33 -7.36 -23.35
N GLU A 34 -13.43 -6.03 -23.38
CA GLU A 34 -13.99 -5.26 -24.50
C GLU A 34 -13.19 -5.47 -25.80
N VAL A 35 -11.85 -5.41 -25.72
CA VAL A 35 -10.98 -5.51 -26.90
C VAL A 35 -10.74 -6.94 -27.39
N ALA A 36 -11.06 -7.96 -26.59
CA ALA A 36 -10.86 -9.37 -26.95
C ALA A 36 -11.64 -9.77 -28.22
N SER A 37 -12.74 -9.09 -28.50
CA SER A 37 -13.61 -9.32 -29.67
C SER A 37 -13.06 -8.75 -31.00
N LEU A 38 -11.99 -7.94 -30.96
CA LEU A 38 -11.46 -7.21 -32.12
C LEU A 38 -10.48 -8.02 -32.98
N GLY A 39 -10.67 -9.34 -33.04
CA GLY A 39 -9.83 -10.25 -33.83
C GLY A 39 -8.42 -10.43 -33.28
N ALA A 40 -7.45 -10.72 -34.15
CA ALA A 40 -6.09 -11.12 -33.75
C ALA A 40 -5.31 -10.02 -33.00
N GLU A 41 -5.44 -8.77 -33.45
CA GLU A 41 -4.83 -7.62 -32.77
C GLU A 41 -5.49 -7.36 -31.40
N GLY A 42 -6.82 -7.51 -31.32
CA GLY A 42 -7.58 -7.48 -30.07
C GLY A 42 -7.13 -8.53 -29.07
N ALA A 43 -6.90 -9.77 -29.52
CA ALA A 43 -6.39 -10.85 -28.67
C ALA A 43 -4.97 -10.57 -28.14
N ALA A 44 -4.09 -10.02 -28.98
CA ALA A 44 -2.76 -9.62 -28.57
C ALA A 44 -2.78 -8.47 -27.55
N LEU A 45 -3.66 -7.49 -27.75
CA LEU A 45 -3.88 -6.37 -26.83
C LEU A 45 -4.47 -6.86 -25.49
N HIS A 46 -5.51 -7.69 -25.52
CA HIS A 46 -6.10 -8.34 -24.34
C HIS A 46 -5.00 -9.01 -23.49
N LYS A 47 -4.15 -9.85 -24.11
CA LYS A 47 -3.04 -10.52 -23.41
C LYS A 47 -2.11 -9.54 -22.72
N ARG A 48 -1.76 -8.42 -23.37
CA ARG A 48 -0.92 -7.39 -22.76
C ARG A 48 -1.61 -6.71 -21.59
N MET A 49 -2.88 -6.34 -21.74
CA MET A 49 -3.67 -5.67 -20.70
C MET A 49 -3.84 -6.53 -19.46
N THR A 50 -4.18 -7.82 -19.61
CA THR A 50 -4.24 -8.77 -18.50
C THR A 50 -2.88 -8.89 -17.79
N ALA A 51 -1.79 -8.99 -18.55
CA ALA A 51 -0.45 -9.04 -17.97
C ALA A 51 -0.06 -7.74 -17.21
N HIS A 52 -0.52 -6.57 -17.66
CA HIS A 52 -0.35 -5.31 -16.92
C HIS A 52 -1.20 -5.29 -15.64
N ALA A 53 -2.44 -5.79 -15.70
CA ALA A 53 -3.30 -5.91 -14.52
C ALA A 53 -2.68 -6.81 -13.45
N ASP A 54 -2.10 -7.96 -13.84
CA ASP A 54 -1.44 -8.87 -12.90
C ASP A 54 -0.20 -8.28 -12.24
N ARG A 55 0.57 -7.47 -12.99
CA ARG A 55 1.69 -6.70 -12.45
C ARG A 55 1.21 -5.65 -11.45
N ALA A 56 0.15 -4.91 -11.77
CA ALA A 56 -0.44 -3.91 -10.87
C ALA A 56 -0.94 -4.55 -9.57
N GLU A 57 -1.63 -5.69 -9.65
CA GLU A 57 -2.09 -6.44 -8.47
C GLU A 57 -0.91 -6.96 -7.61
N THR A 58 0.16 -7.42 -8.25
CA THR A 58 1.38 -7.88 -7.56
C THR A 58 2.10 -6.72 -6.85
N ALA A 59 2.16 -5.56 -7.48
CA ALA A 59 2.68 -4.34 -6.87
C ALA A 59 1.78 -3.88 -5.70
N ALA A 60 0.45 -3.88 -5.87
CA ALA A 60 -0.50 -3.54 -4.81
C ALA A 60 -0.31 -4.42 -3.56
N ARG A 61 -0.24 -5.75 -3.72
CA ARG A 61 0.04 -6.67 -2.60
C ARG A 61 1.38 -6.40 -1.91
N SER A 62 2.38 -5.96 -2.65
CA SER A 62 3.68 -5.61 -2.07
C SER A 62 3.61 -4.32 -1.27
N LEU A 63 2.87 -3.33 -1.76
CA LEU A 63 2.60 -2.09 -1.03
C LEU A 63 1.73 -2.32 0.22
N GLU A 64 0.75 -3.23 0.18
CA GLU A 64 -0.04 -3.60 1.36
C GLU A 64 0.83 -4.16 2.47
N ARG A 65 1.74 -5.10 2.15
CA ARG A 65 2.70 -5.63 3.11
C ARG A 65 3.64 -4.55 3.67
N ALA A 66 4.06 -3.61 2.83
CA ALA A 66 4.87 -2.49 3.25
C ALA A 66 4.09 -1.54 4.17
N ALA A 67 2.82 -1.23 3.86
CA ALA A 67 1.94 -0.42 4.69
C ALA A 67 1.69 -1.07 6.05
N ASP A 68 1.50 -2.40 6.10
CA ASP A 68 1.37 -3.14 7.37
C ASP A 68 2.64 -3.07 8.21
N ALA A 69 3.82 -3.15 7.58
CA ALA A 69 5.10 -3.00 8.27
C ALA A 69 5.31 -1.58 8.81
N LEU A 70 4.95 -0.56 8.01
CA LEU A 70 4.99 0.85 8.41
C LEU A 70 4.07 1.10 9.60
N ALA A 71 2.83 0.60 9.58
CA ALA A 71 1.87 0.78 10.67
C ALA A 71 2.39 0.20 11.99
N ARG A 72 3.08 -0.95 11.95
CA ARG A 72 3.73 -1.52 13.14
C ARG A 72 4.86 -0.64 13.65
N HIS A 73 5.66 -0.05 12.76
CA HIS A 73 6.75 0.84 13.14
C HIS A 73 6.22 2.15 13.75
N GLU A 74 5.19 2.74 13.13
CA GLU A 74 4.47 3.92 13.62
C GLU A 74 3.92 3.69 15.03
N ALA A 75 3.35 2.52 15.31
CA ALA A 75 2.86 2.17 16.64
C ALA A 75 3.99 2.12 17.70
N VAL A 76 5.19 1.65 17.32
CA VAL A 76 6.36 1.65 18.21
C VAL A 76 6.83 3.08 18.48
N LEU A 77 6.91 3.92 17.45
CA LEU A 77 7.28 5.33 17.61
C LEU A 77 6.29 6.08 18.51
N ALA A 78 4.98 5.93 18.25
CA ALA A 78 3.95 6.54 19.09
C ALA A 78 4.00 6.04 20.55
N ALA A 79 4.35 4.77 20.79
CA ALA A 79 4.53 4.25 22.14
C ALA A 79 5.78 4.83 22.83
N LEU A 80 6.86 5.07 22.08
CA LEU A 80 8.07 5.71 22.59
C LEU A 80 7.81 7.17 22.97
N ASP A 81 7.13 7.92 22.10
CA ASP A 81 6.79 9.33 22.35
C ASP A 81 5.95 9.48 23.62
N ARG A 82 4.93 8.63 23.82
CA ARG A 82 4.14 8.64 25.06
C ARG A 82 4.97 8.38 26.32
N ARG A 83 5.93 7.45 26.28
CA ARG A 83 6.80 7.19 27.44
C ARG A 83 7.72 8.36 27.76
N LEU A 84 8.19 9.07 26.73
CA LEU A 84 8.99 10.27 26.90
C LEU A 84 8.17 11.40 27.55
N GLU A 85 6.91 11.56 27.15
CA GLU A 85 5.98 12.51 27.76
C GLU A 85 5.65 12.16 29.21
N GLU A 86 5.55 10.88 29.54
CA GLU A 86 5.29 10.37 30.89
C GLU A 86 6.53 10.38 31.82
N GLY A 87 7.71 10.74 31.30
CA GLY A 87 8.97 10.79 32.06
C GLY A 87 9.56 9.42 32.42
N ASP A 88 9.05 8.33 31.84
CA ASP A 88 9.51 6.96 32.09
C ASP A 88 10.66 6.58 31.16
N SER A 89 11.89 6.78 31.64
CA SER A 89 13.15 6.49 30.92
C SER A 89 13.68 5.06 31.15
N GLY A 90 12.82 4.13 31.58
CA GLY A 90 13.21 2.72 31.77
C GLY A 90 13.53 1.98 30.46
N PRO A 91 14.51 1.06 30.43
CA PRO A 91 14.96 0.40 29.20
C PRO A 91 13.86 -0.44 28.55
N LEU A 92 13.69 -0.29 27.23
CA LEU A 92 12.89 -1.19 26.40
C LEU A 92 13.48 -2.60 26.49
N ARG A 93 12.88 -3.48 27.30
CA ARG A 93 13.18 -4.91 27.22
C ARG A 93 12.31 -5.52 26.13
N PRO A 94 12.87 -5.87 24.95
CA PRO A 94 12.08 -6.54 23.96
C PRO A 94 11.72 -7.94 24.47
N ARG A 95 10.42 -8.23 24.54
CA ARG A 95 9.90 -9.58 24.75
C ARG A 95 9.81 -10.29 23.40
N TRP A 96 10.95 -10.70 22.85
CA TRP A 96 10.94 -11.72 21.81
C TRP A 96 10.71 -13.07 22.49
N ARG A 97 9.63 -13.76 22.10
CA ARG A 97 9.42 -15.19 22.32
C ARG A 97 9.64 -15.91 21.00
#